data_AF-A0A0K8RDR7-F1
#
_entry.id   AF-A0A0K8RDR7-F1
#
_cell.length_a   1.000
_cell.length_b   1.000
_cell.length_c   1.000
_cell.angle_alpha   90.00
_cell.angle_beta   90.00
_cell.angle_gamma   90.00
#
_symmetry.space_group_name_H-M   'P 1'
#
loop_
_entity.id
_entity.type
_entity.pdbx_description
1 polymer ?
#
loop_
_entity_poly.entity_id
_entity_poly.type
_entity_poly.pdbx_seq_one_letter_code
_entity_poly.pdbx_strand_id
1 'polypeptide(L)'
;MFLGCSARSWLNRQAISAVRKYTRGRVHNQRVPYARGLSTKICRMPTIESQYVSRIYDNIVKSESDKNEYRGLELTNGMKVLLISDPTTDKAAAALNVQVGYMSDPWELPGLAHFCEHMLFLGTEKYPTENEYHKYLCQHAGSANAFTANDHTCYYFDVAPENLQQALDRFSAFFVCPLFNEDVSDREVNAIHSEHDKNLQNDMWRLKQLEMSTADPKHDYCKFGTGNKATLDSLPKARGLNVREQLLQFHRQWYSSNIMALVALGKESLDELTQMVVPLFSAVPNRGVSRPEWAQHPYGPDQLKVLGHIVPVKDNRYMYMTFPTPDMRKHYRSSPGDYLAHLIGHEGPAACSRN
;
A
#
# COMPACT_ATOMS: atom_id res chain seq x y z
N MET A 1 -6.36 -1.40 -19.09
CA MET A 1 -4.99 -1.17 -18.61
C MET A 1 -4.89 0.30 -18.22
N PHE A 2 -5.15 0.66 -16.96
CA PHE A 2 -5.16 2.06 -16.52
C PHE A 2 -4.17 2.23 -15.35
N LEU A 3 -2.99 2.76 -15.68
CA LEU A 3 -2.04 3.37 -14.74
C LEU A 3 -1.83 4.80 -15.23
N GLY A 4 -2.64 5.71 -14.71
CA GLY A 4 -2.56 7.14 -14.98
C GLY A 4 -2.40 7.92 -13.69
N CYS A 5 -1.18 7.99 -13.16
CA CYS A 5 -0.79 9.10 -12.29
C CYS A 5 0.53 9.67 -12.79
N SER A 6 0.53 11.00 -12.93
CA SER A 6 1.45 11.82 -13.68
C SER A 6 2.89 11.79 -13.15
N ALA A 7 3.80 12.27 -13.99
CA ALA A 7 5.23 12.37 -13.75
C ALA A 7 5.54 13.25 -12.54
N ARG A 8 5.93 12.64 -11.41
CA ARG A 8 6.90 13.14 -10.43
C ARG A 8 7.41 11.95 -9.59
N SER A 9 8.74 11.85 -9.50
CA SER A 9 9.54 10.82 -8.81
C SER A 9 9.57 9.41 -9.45
N TRP A 10 10.63 9.14 -10.21
CA TRP A 10 11.01 7.79 -10.70
C TRP A 10 11.33 6.83 -9.53
N LEU A 11 11.88 7.37 -8.43
CA LEU A 11 12.13 6.66 -7.16
C LEU A 11 10.85 6.10 -6.53
N ASN A 12 9.73 6.86 -6.55
CA ASN A 12 8.43 6.38 -6.06
C ASN A 12 7.89 5.22 -6.89
N ARG A 13 8.15 5.19 -8.21
CA ARG A 13 7.76 4.05 -9.05
C ARG A 13 8.58 2.80 -8.76
N GLN A 14 9.87 2.94 -8.45
CA GLN A 14 10.70 1.80 -8.08
C GLN A 14 10.32 1.24 -6.71
N ALA A 15 10.11 2.07 -5.69
CA ALA A 15 9.65 1.63 -4.38
C ALA A 15 8.27 0.94 -4.45
N ILE A 16 7.28 1.56 -5.12
CA ILE A 16 5.94 0.98 -5.30
C ILE A 16 5.98 -0.30 -6.16
N SER A 17 6.82 -0.35 -7.20
CA SER A 17 7.02 -1.56 -8.02
C SER A 17 7.71 -2.68 -7.24
N ALA A 18 8.68 -2.35 -6.39
CA ALA A 18 9.40 -3.29 -5.53
C ALA A 18 8.48 -3.89 -4.46
N VAL A 19 7.64 -3.08 -3.79
CA VAL A 19 6.58 -3.55 -2.87
C VAL A 19 5.64 -4.54 -3.58
N ARG A 20 5.22 -4.23 -4.82
CA ARG A 20 4.32 -5.08 -5.61
C ARG A 20 4.97 -6.39 -6.06
N LYS A 21 6.29 -6.44 -6.28
CA LYS A 21 7.02 -7.66 -6.69
C LYS A 21 7.39 -8.55 -5.51
N TYR A 22 7.79 -7.98 -4.36
CA TYR A 22 8.30 -8.73 -3.21
C TYR A 22 7.19 -9.51 -2.45
N THR A 23 5.94 -9.08 -2.57
CA THR A 23 4.77 -9.82 -2.04
C THR A 23 4.48 -11.15 -2.77
N ARG A 24 5.17 -11.46 -3.89
CA ARG A 24 4.80 -12.51 -4.87
C ARG A 24 5.67 -13.79 -4.88
N GLY A 25 6.67 -13.94 -4.01
CA GLY A 25 7.59 -15.09 -4.05
C GLY A 25 7.40 -16.11 -2.91
N ARG A 26 7.13 -17.39 -3.23
CA ARG A 26 7.50 -18.54 -2.38
C ARG A 26 8.81 -19.13 -2.92
N VAL A 27 9.80 -19.38 -2.06
CA VAL A 27 11.04 -20.09 -2.42
C VAL A 27 11.17 -21.34 -1.54
N HIS A 28 11.50 -22.46 -2.17
CA HIS A 28 11.63 -23.79 -1.56
C HIS A 28 13.05 -24.04 -1.03
N ASN A 29 13.11 -24.76 0.10
CA ASN A 29 14.32 -25.15 0.82
C ASN A 29 15.07 -26.31 0.12
N GLN A 30 16.41 -26.24 0.10
CA GLN A 30 17.27 -27.42 0.03
C GLN A 30 18.31 -27.36 1.16
N ARG A 31 18.42 -28.45 1.93
CA ARG A 31 19.38 -28.62 3.03
C ARG A 31 20.55 -29.49 2.58
N VAL A 32 21.77 -29.17 3.03
CA VAL A 32 22.99 -29.99 2.93
C VAL A 32 23.71 -29.93 4.30
N PRO A 33 24.38 -31.01 4.77
CA PRO A 33 24.61 -31.24 6.20
C PRO A 33 25.88 -30.60 6.79
N TYR A 34 25.85 -30.46 8.12
CA TYR A 34 26.79 -29.77 9.00
C TYR A 34 27.96 -30.68 9.43
N ALA A 35 29.20 -30.16 9.41
CA ALA A 35 30.36 -30.77 10.07
C ALA A 35 30.62 -30.09 11.42
N ARG A 36 30.87 -30.88 12.47
CA ARG A 36 31.10 -30.41 13.85
C ARG A 36 32.55 -30.00 14.08
N GLY A 37 32.74 -28.83 14.68
CA GLY A 37 33.98 -28.42 15.35
C GLY A 37 33.65 -27.75 16.67
N LEU A 38 34.27 -28.22 17.76
CA LEU A 38 34.17 -27.65 19.11
C LEU A 38 34.87 -26.28 19.15
N SER A 39 34.22 -25.26 19.69
CA SER A 39 34.90 -24.05 20.16
C SER A 39 34.14 -23.37 21.30
N THR A 40 34.94 -22.68 22.11
CA THR A 40 34.73 -22.16 23.46
C THR A 40 33.47 -21.30 23.65
N LYS A 41 32.79 -21.50 24.80
CA LYS A 41 31.61 -20.72 25.21
C LYS A 41 32.01 -19.28 25.57
N ILE A 42 32.01 -18.41 24.59
CA ILE A 42 31.77 -16.98 24.78
C ILE A 42 30.25 -16.81 24.77
N CYS A 43 29.68 -16.32 25.87
CA CYS A 43 28.25 -15.97 25.94
C CYS A 43 28.02 -14.74 25.05
N ARG A 44 27.82 -14.96 23.75
CA ARG A 44 27.46 -13.89 22.80
C ARG A 44 26.00 -13.51 23.07
N MET A 45 25.78 -12.24 23.43
CA MET A 45 24.46 -11.63 23.35
C MET A 45 23.89 -11.87 21.93
N PRO A 46 22.61 -12.26 21.78
CA PRO A 46 22.01 -12.44 20.47
C PRO A 46 22.14 -11.12 19.68
N THR A 47 22.65 -11.20 18.45
CA THR A 47 22.63 -10.06 17.53
C THR A 47 21.17 -9.67 17.25
N ILE A 48 20.91 -8.39 16.95
CA ILE A 48 19.56 -7.88 16.62
C ILE A 48 18.87 -8.78 15.58
N GLU A 49 19.63 -9.25 14.60
CA GLU A 49 19.17 -10.18 13.57
C GLU A 49 18.63 -11.49 14.16
N SER A 50 19.35 -12.10 15.11
CA SER A 50 18.94 -13.36 15.72
C SER A 50 17.69 -13.26 16.62
N GLN A 51 17.31 -12.05 17.05
CA GLN A 51 16.14 -11.83 17.90
C GLN A 51 14.88 -11.47 17.10
N TYR A 52 15.02 -10.64 16.06
CA TYR A 52 13.87 -10.02 15.39
C TYR A 52 13.71 -10.40 13.92
N VAL A 53 14.67 -11.13 13.33
CA VAL A 53 14.60 -11.59 11.95
C VAL A 53 14.41 -13.10 11.91
N SER A 54 13.35 -13.56 11.27
CA SER A 54 13.05 -14.99 11.13
C SER A 54 13.74 -15.60 9.91
N ARG A 55 13.86 -14.86 8.81
CA ARG A 55 14.53 -15.30 7.56
C ARG A 55 15.19 -14.13 6.84
N ILE A 56 16.29 -14.42 6.18
CA ILE A 56 17.07 -13.50 5.35
C ILE A 56 17.18 -14.08 3.93
N TYR A 57 17.06 -13.23 2.93
CA TYR A 57 17.14 -13.56 1.50
C TYR A 57 18.07 -12.58 0.78
N ASP A 58 19.35 -12.93 0.64
CA ASP A 58 20.34 -12.07 -0.05
C ASP A 58 20.33 -12.24 -1.58
N ASN A 59 19.85 -13.38 -2.08
CA ASN A 59 19.88 -13.70 -3.51
C ASN A 59 18.63 -13.20 -4.25
N ILE A 60 18.33 -11.91 -4.16
CA ILE A 60 17.21 -11.29 -4.89
C ILE A 60 17.57 -11.14 -6.37
N VAL A 61 16.76 -11.76 -7.24
CA VAL A 61 16.97 -11.69 -8.70
C VAL A 61 16.71 -10.27 -9.19
N LYS A 62 17.70 -9.69 -9.89
CA LYS A 62 17.67 -8.35 -10.47
C LYS A 62 18.24 -8.34 -11.90
N SER A 63 18.16 -7.19 -12.58
CA SER A 63 18.83 -7.00 -13.87
C SER A 63 20.34 -7.00 -13.71
N GLU A 64 21.08 -7.50 -14.69
CA GLU A 64 22.56 -7.44 -14.72
C GLU A 64 23.09 -6.00 -14.72
N SER A 65 22.31 -5.07 -15.28
CA SER A 65 22.64 -3.65 -15.32
C SER A 65 22.38 -2.92 -13.99
N ASP A 66 21.64 -3.53 -13.07
CA ASP A 66 21.22 -2.91 -11.82
C ASP A 66 22.34 -2.99 -10.77
N LYS A 67 22.85 -1.82 -10.38
CA LYS A 67 23.98 -1.69 -9.45
C LYS A 67 23.57 -1.73 -7.98
N ASN A 68 22.28 -1.63 -7.67
CA ASN A 68 21.79 -1.62 -6.30
C ASN A 68 21.95 -2.99 -5.65
N GLU A 69 22.22 -3.02 -4.35
CA GLU A 69 22.21 -4.25 -3.57
C GLU A 69 20.87 -4.44 -2.90
N TYR A 70 20.45 -5.70 -2.73
CA TYR A 70 19.13 -6.03 -2.21
C TYR A 70 19.24 -7.09 -1.12
N ARG A 71 18.48 -6.89 -0.03
CA ARG A 71 18.26 -7.92 0.99
C ARG A 71 16.79 -8.01 1.32
N GLY A 72 16.24 -9.20 1.18
CA GLY A 72 14.92 -9.54 1.67
C GLY A 72 14.96 -10.02 3.12
N LEU A 73 14.03 -9.58 3.95
CA LEU A 73 13.85 -10.08 5.32
C LEU A 73 12.39 -10.50 5.56
N GLU A 74 12.23 -11.47 6.44
CA GLU A 74 10.95 -11.78 7.09
C GLU A 74 11.15 -11.61 8.60
N LEU A 75 10.52 -10.60 9.19
CA LEU A 75 10.65 -10.33 10.63
C LEU A 75 9.90 -11.38 11.46
N THR A 76 10.24 -11.52 12.74
CA THR A 76 9.56 -12.45 13.66
C THR A 76 8.08 -12.11 13.87
N ASN A 77 7.68 -10.85 13.67
CA ASN A 77 6.28 -10.42 13.64
C ASN A 77 5.58 -10.70 12.29
N GLY A 78 6.22 -11.38 11.35
CA GLY A 78 5.65 -11.76 10.05
C GLY A 78 5.68 -10.67 8.98
N MET A 79 6.23 -9.48 9.28
CA MET A 79 6.38 -8.42 8.28
C MET A 79 7.42 -8.79 7.23
N LYS A 80 7.08 -8.54 5.96
CA LYS A 80 8.01 -8.70 4.83
C LYS A 80 8.76 -7.40 4.62
N VAL A 81 10.08 -7.45 4.52
CA VAL A 81 10.92 -6.27 4.30
C VAL A 81 11.82 -6.50 3.09
N LEU A 82 11.99 -5.47 2.26
CA LEU A 82 13.03 -5.43 1.23
C LEU A 82 13.89 -4.19 1.45
N LEU A 83 15.18 -4.40 1.63
CA LEU A 83 16.18 -3.36 1.76
C LEU A 83 16.89 -3.18 0.42
N ILE A 84 17.14 -1.93 0.05
CA ILE A 84 17.81 -1.52 -1.18
C ILE A 84 18.96 -0.59 -0.81
N SER A 85 20.20 -1.01 -1.02
CA SER A 85 21.37 -0.16 -0.86
C SER A 85 21.75 0.43 -2.22
N ASP A 86 21.66 1.75 -2.32
CA ASP A 86 22.13 2.55 -3.45
C ASP A 86 23.05 3.67 -2.92
N PRO A 87 24.37 3.44 -2.86
CA PRO A 87 25.33 4.43 -2.40
C PRO A 87 25.34 5.74 -3.21
N THR A 88 24.75 5.72 -4.42
CA THR A 88 24.74 6.86 -5.35
C THR A 88 23.46 7.68 -5.30
N THR A 89 22.44 7.25 -4.54
CA THR A 89 21.15 7.95 -4.51
C THR A 89 21.25 9.35 -3.89
N ASP A 90 20.57 10.33 -4.48
CA ASP A 90 20.45 11.68 -3.88
C ASP A 90 19.32 11.75 -2.83
N LYS A 91 18.45 10.74 -2.78
CA LYS A 91 17.35 10.63 -1.82
C LYS A 91 17.20 9.21 -1.31
N ALA A 92 17.10 9.08 0.00
CA ALA A 92 16.62 7.87 0.62
C ALA A 92 15.08 7.85 0.61
N ALA A 93 14.48 6.68 0.71
CA ALA A 93 13.04 6.51 0.67
C ALA A 93 12.59 5.28 1.43
N ALA A 94 11.34 5.28 1.90
CA ALA A 94 10.69 4.07 2.36
C ALA A 94 9.22 4.06 1.98
N ALA A 95 8.66 2.86 1.87
CA ALA A 95 7.25 2.63 1.60
C ALA A 95 6.74 1.44 2.41
N LEU A 96 5.60 1.60 3.07
CA LEU A 96 4.90 0.51 3.75
C LEU A 96 3.52 0.34 3.15
N ASN A 97 3.20 -0.89 2.76
CA ASN A 97 1.90 -1.27 2.25
C ASN A 97 1.20 -2.21 3.22
N VAL A 98 -0.01 -1.85 3.63
CA VAL A 98 -0.92 -2.70 4.39
C VAL A 98 -1.90 -3.34 3.40
N GLN A 99 -2.04 -4.67 3.38
CA GLN A 99 -2.97 -5.36 2.47
C GLN A 99 -4.42 -5.32 2.97
N VAL A 100 -4.91 -4.11 3.22
CA VAL A 100 -6.30 -3.76 3.53
C VAL A 100 -6.60 -2.42 2.87
N GLY A 101 -7.78 -2.26 2.29
CA GLY A 101 -8.21 -1.03 1.62
C GLY A 101 -9.71 -0.79 1.80
N TYR A 102 -10.29 0.11 1.00
CA TYR A 102 -11.68 0.56 1.20
C TYR A 102 -12.75 -0.53 0.95
N MET A 103 -12.43 -1.64 0.29
CA MET A 103 -13.38 -2.77 0.23
C MET A 103 -13.61 -3.39 1.62
N SER A 104 -12.68 -3.17 2.56
CA SER A 104 -12.80 -3.62 3.95
C SER A 104 -13.48 -2.59 4.86
N ASP A 105 -13.97 -1.47 4.32
CA ASP A 105 -14.73 -0.49 5.09
C ASP A 105 -16.01 -1.13 5.66
N PRO A 106 -16.43 -0.76 6.89
CA PRO A 106 -17.77 -1.07 7.36
C PRO A 106 -18.82 -0.50 6.39
N TRP A 107 -19.91 -1.22 6.15
CA TRP A 107 -20.98 -0.76 5.26
C TRP A 107 -21.66 0.52 5.76
N GLU A 108 -21.57 0.76 7.07
CA GLU A 108 -22.05 1.93 7.76
C GLU A 108 -21.12 3.14 7.59
N LEU A 109 -19.84 2.91 7.23
CA LEU A 109 -18.78 3.92 7.13
C LEU A 109 -17.94 3.81 5.85
N PRO A 110 -18.52 3.97 4.64
CA PRO A 110 -17.72 4.07 3.41
C PRO A 110 -16.71 5.22 3.47
N GLY A 111 -15.44 4.92 3.18
CA GLY A 111 -14.30 5.83 3.28
C GLY A 111 -13.50 5.70 4.57
N LEU A 112 -13.79 4.76 5.46
CA LEU A 112 -13.08 4.63 6.74
C LEU A 112 -11.60 4.28 6.57
N ALA A 113 -11.23 3.42 5.63
CA ALA A 113 -9.84 3.11 5.33
C ALA A 113 -9.07 4.34 4.84
N HIS A 114 -9.70 5.15 3.99
CA HIS A 114 -9.14 6.41 3.50
C HIS A 114 -9.03 7.44 4.63
N PHE A 115 -10.03 7.52 5.50
CA PHE A 115 -9.96 8.37 6.68
C PHE A 115 -8.84 7.91 7.64
N CYS A 116 -8.66 6.60 7.82
CA CYS A 116 -7.55 6.06 8.58
C CYS A 116 -6.20 6.47 8.00
N GLU A 117 -6.06 6.44 6.68
CA GLU A 117 -4.87 6.91 5.99
C GLU A 117 -4.49 8.34 6.36
N HIS A 118 -5.44 9.27 6.21
CA HIS A 118 -5.23 10.66 6.55
C HIS A 118 -4.83 10.85 8.02
N MET A 119 -5.55 10.19 8.93
CA MET A 119 -5.35 10.38 10.37
C MET A 119 -3.98 9.87 10.88
N LEU A 120 -3.33 8.93 10.20
CA LEU A 120 -1.99 8.47 10.60
C LEU A 120 -0.92 9.56 10.44
N PHE A 121 -1.14 10.55 9.59
CA PHE A 121 -0.21 11.68 9.43
C PHE A 121 -0.31 12.72 10.55
N LEU A 122 -1.36 12.66 11.39
CA LEU A 122 -1.75 13.75 12.29
C LEU A 122 -1.31 13.54 13.75
N GLY A 123 -0.24 12.76 13.94
CA GLY A 123 0.41 12.60 15.23
C GLY A 123 0.34 11.20 15.81
N THR A 124 1.37 10.88 16.58
CA THR A 124 1.58 9.59 17.25
C THR A 124 1.97 9.84 18.71
N GLU A 125 1.92 8.84 19.57
CA GLU A 125 2.31 9.02 20.98
C GLU A 125 3.75 9.53 21.12
N LYS A 126 4.66 9.05 20.26
CA LYS A 126 6.07 9.49 20.25
C LYS A 126 6.27 10.88 19.62
N TYR A 127 5.43 11.24 18.66
CA TYR A 127 5.46 12.53 17.95
C TYR A 127 4.05 13.14 17.92
N PRO A 128 3.58 13.76 19.01
CA PRO A 128 2.19 14.14 19.18
C PRO A 128 1.79 15.39 18.38
N THR A 129 2.75 16.20 17.96
CA THR A 129 2.50 17.40 17.16
C THR A 129 2.02 17.01 15.76
N GLU A 130 0.79 17.40 15.39
CA GLU A 130 0.09 16.98 14.17
C GLU A 130 0.95 17.03 12.89
N ASN A 131 1.62 18.15 12.65
CA ASN A 131 2.39 18.37 11.42
C ASN A 131 3.89 18.05 11.56
N GLU A 132 4.33 17.40 12.63
CA GLU A 132 5.75 17.12 12.88
C GLU A 132 6.38 16.27 11.78
N TYR A 133 5.70 15.22 11.32
CA TYR A 133 6.23 14.36 10.27
C TYR A 133 6.41 15.10 8.95
N HIS A 134 5.39 15.84 8.51
CA HIS A 134 5.45 16.62 7.28
C HIS A 134 6.51 17.73 7.39
N LYS A 135 6.57 18.44 8.52
CA LYS A 135 7.56 19.48 8.78
C LYS A 135 8.98 18.92 8.74
N TYR A 136 9.22 17.77 9.38
CA TYR A 136 10.52 17.11 9.36
C TYR A 136 10.96 16.81 7.92
N LEU A 137 10.12 16.17 7.12
CA LEU A 137 10.47 15.86 5.73
C LEU A 137 10.76 17.11 4.90
N CYS A 138 9.89 18.13 4.97
CA CYS A 138 10.07 19.38 4.24
C CYS A 138 11.37 20.11 4.61
N GLN A 139 11.79 20.05 5.88
CA GLN A 139 13.06 20.64 6.34
C GLN A 139 14.30 19.87 5.87
N HIS A 140 14.15 18.61 5.46
CA HIS A 140 15.23 17.71 5.07
C HIS A 140 15.08 17.22 3.61
N ALA A 141 14.62 18.12 2.73
CA ALA A 141 14.47 17.90 1.29
C ALA A 141 13.59 16.69 0.90
N GLY A 142 12.69 16.30 1.80
CA GLY A 142 11.80 15.16 1.67
C GLY A 142 10.36 15.52 1.36
N SER A 143 9.57 14.50 1.07
CA SER A 143 8.13 14.58 0.88
C SER A 143 7.49 13.25 1.24
N ALA A 144 6.22 13.26 1.63
CA ALA A 144 5.45 12.05 1.87
C ALA A 144 4.11 12.12 1.17
N ASN A 145 3.56 10.94 0.90
CA ASN A 145 2.20 10.79 0.44
C ASN A 145 1.71 9.38 0.77
N ALA A 146 0.41 9.15 0.60
CA ALA A 146 -0.19 7.84 0.69
C ALA A 146 -1.35 7.73 -0.32
N PHE A 147 -1.85 6.50 -0.47
CA PHE A 147 -3.12 6.30 -1.16
C PHE A 147 -3.81 5.05 -0.62
N THR A 148 -5.14 5.11 -0.60
CA THR A 148 -6.02 3.99 -0.27
C THR A 148 -6.66 3.44 -1.55
N ALA A 149 -6.28 2.22 -1.89
CA ALA A 149 -6.89 1.44 -2.96
C ALA A 149 -7.98 0.51 -2.42
N ASN A 150 -8.53 -0.32 -3.30
CA ASN A 150 -9.61 -1.24 -2.97
C ASN A 150 -9.19 -2.29 -1.93
N ASP A 151 -7.99 -2.86 -2.06
CA ASP A 151 -7.50 -3.97 -1.24
C ASP A 151 -6.18 -3.66 -0.50
N HIS A 152 -5.67 -2.42 -0.58
CA HIS A 152 -4.45 -2.01 0.12
C HIS A 152 -4.40 -0.49 0.37
N THR A 153 -3.65 -0.11 1.41
CA THR A 153 -3.25 1.26 1.69
C THR A 153 -1.72 1.32 1.70
N CYS A 154 -1.16 2.26 0.95
CA CYS A 154 0.29 2.41 0.80
C CYS A 154 0.73 3.80 1.26
N TYR A 155 1.69 3.83 2.17
CA TYR A 155 2.32 5.06 2.66
C TYR A 155 3.78 5.08 2.21
N TYR A 156 4.27 6.23 1.81
CA TYR A 156 5.66 6.36 1.36
C TYR A 156 6.19 7.76 1.53
N PHE A 157 7.52 7.84 1.66
CA PHE A 157 8.24 9.11 1.72
C PHE A 157 9.59 9.01 1.02
N ASP A 158 10.11 10.18 0.67
CA ASP A 158 11.52 10.40 0.35
C ASP A 158 12.12 11.46 1.28
N VAL A 159 13.44 11.42 1.46
CA VAL A 159 14.18 12.36 2.32
C VAL A 159 15.66 12.40 1.89
N ALA A 160 16.40 13.44 2.27
CA ALA A 160 17.85 13.44 2.14
C ALA A 160 18.47 12.25 2.89
N PRO A 161 19.44 11.51 2.32
CA PRO A 161 19.94 10.24 2.86
C PRO A 161 20.36 10.29 4.33
N GLU A 162 21.07 11.34 4.72
CA GLU A 162 21.56 11.57 6.10
C GLU A 162 20.44 11.70 7.15
N ASN A 163 19.19 11.83 6.72
CA ASN A 163 18.00 11.98 7.55
C ASN A 163 17.09 10.74 7.54
N LEU A 164 17.50 9.64 6.89
CA LEU A 164 16.68 8.44 6.73
C LEU A 164 16.25 7.83 8.07
N GLN A 165 17.20 7.63 9.01
CA GLN A 165 16.91 7.01 10.31
C GLN A 165 15.79 7.74 11.07
N GLN A 166 15.86 9.06 11.12
CA GLN A 166 14.91 9.90 11.85
C GLN A 166 13.56 10.02 11.13
N ALA A 167 13.55 9.91 9.79
CA ALA A 167 12.33 9.80 9.01
C ALA A 167 11.64 8.44 9.21
N LEU A 168 12.41 7.35 9.21
CA LEU A 168 11.92 5.99 9.50
C LEU A 168 11.35 5.88 10.91
N ASP A 169 11.98 6.51 11.90
CA ASP A 169 11.50 6.47 13.29
C ASP A 169 10.09 7.07 13.41
N ARG A 170 9.89 8.28 12.86
CA ARG A 170 8.57 8.92 12.78
C ARG A 170 7.57 8.12 11.96
N PHE A 171 8.00 7.58 10.83
CA PHE A 171 7.16 6.79 9.94
C PHE A 171 6.69 5.48 10.59
N SER A 172 7.56 4.80 11.35
CA SER A 172 7.22 3.57 12.05
C SER A 172 6.15 3.78 13.12
N ALA A 173 6.13 4.94 13.77
CA ALA A 173 5.18 5.28 14.81
C ALA A 173 3.72 5.29 14.31
N PHE A 174 3.49 5.52 13.01
CA PHE A 174 2.15 5.46 12.38
C PHE A 174 1.49 4.09 12.60
N PHE A 175 2.29 3.03 12.60
CA PHE A 175 1.82 1.65 12.65
C PHE A 175 1.90 1.04 14.06
N VAL A 176 2.49 1.77 15.02
CA VAL A 176 2.70 1.31 16.40
C VAL A 176 1.72 2.02 17.35
N CYS A 177 1.71 3.37 17.34
CA CYS A 177 1.00 4.17 18.34
C CYS A 177 0.39 5.48 17.78
N PRO A 178 -0.51 5.41 16.78
CA PRO A 178 -1.23 6.59 16.30
C PRO A 178 -2.24 7.11 17.35
N LEU A 179 -2.35 8.44 17.47
CA LEU A 179 -3.22 9.06 18.47
C LEU A 179 -4.70 9.10 18.08
N PHE A 180 -4.97 9.29 16.79
CA PHE A 180 -6.31 9.57 16.27
C PHE A 180 -7.01 10.66 17.08
N ASN A 181 -6.41 11.86 17.15
CA ASN A 181 -6.91 12.97 17.97
C ASN A 181 -8.34 13.36 17.59
N GLU A 182 -9.21 13.51 18.61
CA GLU A 182 -10.63 13.82 18.41
C GLU A 182 -10.82 15.22 17.82
N ASP A 183 -10.08 16.21 18.33
CA ASP A 183 -10.13 17.61 17.90
C ASP A 183 -9.80 17.82 16.42
N VAL A 184 -9.09 16.88 15.81
CA VAL A 184 -8.63 16.97 14.42
C VAL A 184 -9.52 16.19 13.46
N SER A 185 -10.29 15.23 13.99
CA SER A 185 -11.11 14.32 13.20
C SER A 185 -12.14 15.09 12.35
N ASP A 186 -12.82 16.07 12.94
CA ASP A 186 -13.79 16.89 12.21
C ASP A 186 -13.15 17.74 11.11
N ARG A 187 -11.94 18.29 11.35
CA ARG A 187 -11.20 19.05 10.32
C ARG A 187 -10.83 18.15 9.15
N GLU A 188 -10.37 16.95 9.45
CA GLU A 188 -9.89 16.02 8.43
C GLU A 188 -11.03 15.44 7.58
N VAL A 189 -12.21 15.22 8.17
CA VAL A 189 -13.41 14.86 7.39
C VAL A 189 -13.77 15.95 6.36
N ASN A 190 -13.58 17.24 6.69
CA ASN A 190 -13.79 18.32 5.71
C ASN A 190 -12.71 18.32 4.60
N ALA A 191 -11.47 17.89 4.89
CA ALA A 191 -10.43 17.72 3.88
C ALA A 191 -10.79 16.61 2.88
N ILE A 192 -11.23 15.45 3.38
CA ILE A 192 -11.71 14.33 2.55
C ILE A 192 -12.93 14.73 1.72
N HIS A 193 -13.86 15.50 2.32
CA HIS A 193 -15.00 16.02 1.58
C HIS A 193 -14.57 16.93 0.42
N SER A 194 -13.58 17.80 0.64
CA SER A 194 -13.04 18.69 -0.39
C SER A 194 -12.33 17.90 -1.51
N GLU A 195 -11.65 16.80 -1.17
CA GLU A 195 -11.08 15.89 -2.16
C GLU A 195 -12.17 15.23 -3.01
N HIS A 196 -13.24 14.73 -2.36
CA HIS A 196 -14.39 14.18 -3.08
C HIS A 196 -15.02 15.21 -4.02
N ASP A 197 -15.24 16.44 -3.56
CA ASP A 197 -15.84 17.51 -4.35
C ASP A 197 -15.01 17.84 -5.59
N LYS A 198 -13.68 17.89 -5.45
CA LYS A 198 -12.76 18.03 -6.59
C LYS A 198 -12.93 16.91 -7.61
N ASN A 199 -13.21 15.69 -7.15
CA ASN A 199 -13.35 14.51 -8.01
C ASN A 199 -14.71 14.44 -8.72
N LEU A 200 -15.75 15.17 -8.27
CA LEU A 200 -17.10 15.15 -8.87
C LEU A 200 -17.13 15.59 -10.34
N GLN A 201 -16.22 16.48 -10.73
CA GLN A 201 -16.09 17.00 -12.10
C GLN A 201 -15.04 16.25 -12.94
N ASN A 202 -14.46 15.18 -12.41
CA ASN A 202 -13.47 14.38 -13.10
C ASN A 202 -14.10 13.13 -13.72
N ASP A 203 -14.16 13.06 -15.05
CA ASP A 203 -14.76 11.95 -15.80
C ASP A 203 -14.20 10.57 -15.43
N MET A 204 -12.91 10.46 -15.08
CA MET A 204 -12.30 9.20 -14.69
C MET A 204 -12.84 8.70 -13.34
N TRP A 205 -13.00 9.60 -12.36
CA TRP A 205 -13.57 9.26 -11.05
C TRP A 205 -15.06 8.96 -11.15
N ARG A 206 -15.79 9.75 -11.95
CA ARG A 206 -17.22 9.51 -12.24
C ARG A 206 -17.44 8.14 -12.88
N LEU A 207 -16.65 7.82 -13.91
CA LEU A 207 -16.73 6.53 -14.60
C LEU A 207 -16.39 5.37 -13.67
N LYS A 208 -15.33 5.50 -12.86
CA LYS A 208 -14.94 4.47 -11.89
C LYS A 208 -16.06 4.19 -10.89
N GLN A 209 -16.64 5.23 -10.27
CA GLN A 209 -17.72 5.03 -9.30
C GLN A 209 -18.99 4.51 -9.97
N LEU A 210 -19.27 4.91 -11.21
CA LEU A 210 -20.39 4.37 -11.99
C LEU A 210 -20.20 2.87 -12.26
N GLU A 211 -19.02 2.46 -12.74
CA GLU A 211 -18.67 1.05 -12.96
C GLU A 211 -18.78 0.23 -11.66
N MET A 212 -18.33 0.78 -10.54
CA MET A 212 -18.48 0.13 -9.23
C MET A 212 -19.96 0.02 -8.81
N SER A 213 -20.78 1.02 -9.12
CA SER A 213 -22.22 1.03 -8.78
C SER A 213 -23.07 0.05 -9.59
N THR A 214 -22.56 -0.46 -10.73
CA THR A 214 -23.24 -1.50 -11.52
C THR A 214 -22.91 -2.91 -11.06
N ALA A 215 -22.00 -3.08 -10.10
CA ALA A 215 -21.69 -4.38 -9.50
C ALA A 215 -22.85 -4.90 -8.64
N ASP A 216 -22.77 -6.16 -8.21
CA ASP A 216 -23.68 -6.71 -7.21
C ASP A 216 -23.71 -5.77 -5.98
N PRO A 217 -24.88 -5.22 -5.60
CA PRO A 217 -25.02 -4.32 -4.46
C PRO A 217 -24.58 -4.94 -3.12
N LYS A 218 -24.47 -6.28 -3.03
CA LYS A 218 -23.99 -6.99 -1.84
C LYS A 218 -22.47 -7.20 -1.83
N HIS A 219 -21.80 -6.98 -2.97
CA HIS A 219 -20.36 -7.14 -3.06
C HIS A 219 -19.64 -5.87 -2.61
N ASP A 220 -18.59 -6.01 -1.80
CA ASP A 220 -17.81 -4.87 -1.28
C ASP A 220 -17.15 -3.99 -2.36
N TYR A 221 -17.19 -4.39 -3.63
CA TYR A 221 -16.61 -3.64 -4.75
C TYR A 221 -17.45 -2.41 -5.08
N CYS A 222 -18.74 -2.40 -4.74
CA CYS A 222 -19.62 -1.25 -4.99
C CYS A 222 -19.45 -0.12 -3.97
N LYS A 223 -18.68 -0.34 -2.89
CA LYS A 223 -18.48 0.63 -1.81
C LYS A 223 -17.87 1.94 -2.33
N PHE A 224 -18.34 3.05 -1.79
CA PHE A 224 -17.77 4.37 -2.05
C PHE A 224 -16.50 4.57 -1.22
N GLY A 225 -15.34 4.34 -1.86
CA GLY A 225 -14.06 4.27 -1.16
C GLY A 225 -13.41 5.59 -0.76
N THR A 226 -13.82 6.73 -1.34
CA THR A 226 -13.26 8.03 -0.97
C THR A 226 -13.79 8.50 0.39
N GLY A 227 -15.07 8.25 0.67
CA GLY A 227 -15.77 8.88 1.78
C GLY A 227 -16.06 10.36 1.54
N ASN A 228 -16.94 10.92 2.37
CA ASN A 228 -17.22 12.36 2.41
C ASN A 228 -17.86 12.70 3.77
N LYS A 229 -18.25 13.96 3.95
CA LYS A 229 -18.91 14.41 5.17
C LYS A 229 -20.22 13.67 5.47
N ALA A 230 -20.93 13.19 4.45
CA ALA A 230 -22.13 12.39 4.69
C ALA A 230 -21.79 11.03 5.32
N THR A 231 -20.80 10.32 4.77
CA THR A 231 -20.46 8.96 5.21
C THR A 231 -19.59 8.91 6.47
N LEU A 232 -18.82 9.96 6.75
CA LEU A 232 -17.85 10.00 7.86
C LEU A 232 -18.23 10.97 9.00
N ASP A 233 -19.37 11.66 8.90
CA ASP A 233 -19.81 12.61 9.92
C ASP A 233 -21.34 12.59 10.11
N SER A 234 -22.12 13.09 9.15
CA SER A 234 -23.56 13.34 9.39
C SER A 234 -24.41 12.07 9.51
N LEU A 235 -24.24 11.07 8.62
CA LEU A 235 -25.00 9.81 8.71
C LEU A 235 -24.61 8.97 9.92
N PRO A 236 -23.32 8.81 10.28
CA PRO A 236 -22.92 8.12 11.50
C PRO A 236 -23.46 8.79 12.76
N LYS A 237 -23.35 10.13 12.88
CA LYS A 237 -23.89 10.88 14.02
C LYS A 237 -25.41 10.71 14.16
N ALA A 238 -26.15 10.73 13.05
CA ALA A 238 -27.59 10.49 13.06
C ALA A 238 -27.98 9.07 13.52
N ARG A 239 -27.07 8.09 13.37
CA ARG A 239 -27.25 6.70 13.83
C ARG A 239 -26.68 6.45 15.23
N GLY A 240 -26.10 7.46 15.88
CA GLY A 240 -25.41 7.31 17.17
C GLY A 240 -24.07 6.56 17.09
N LEU A 241 -23.45 6.50 15.90
CA LEU A 241 -22.15 5.84 15.71
C LEU A 241 -21.00 6.80 16.00
N ASN A 242 -20.05 6.36 16.83
CA ASN A 242 -18.80 7.08 17.07
C ASN A 242 -17.76 6.69 16.00
N VAL A 243 -17.54 7.58 15.02
CA VAL A 243 -16.61 7.34 13.90
C VAL A 243 -15.18 7.17 14.38
N ARG A 244 -14.75 7.90 15.41
CA ARG A 244 -13.40 7.76 15.98
C ARG A 244 -13.19 6.39 16.61
N GLU A 245 -14.18 5.88 17.32
CA GLU A 245 -14.11 4.54 17.90
C GLU A 245 -14.02 3.48 16.79
N GLN A 246 -14.82 3.62 15.74
CA GLN A 246 -14.78 2.73 14.57
C GLN A 246 -13.42 2.81 13.85
N LEU A 247 -12.81 3.99 13.76
CA LEU A 247 -11.48 4.17 13.22
C LEU A 247 -10.42 3.44 14.07
N LEU A 248 -10.46 3.59 15.40
CA LEU A 248 -9.57 2.88 16.32
C LEU A 248 -9.77 1.36 16.22
N GLN A 249 -11.02 0.89 16.08
CA GLN A 249 -11.33 -0.52 15.86
C GLN A 249 -10.77 -1.01 14.52
N PHE A 250 -10.95 -0.24 13.44
CA PHE A 250 -10.41 -0.56 12.12
C PHE A 250 -8.88 -0.68 12.14
N HIS A 251 -8.17 0.27 12.74
CA HIS A 251 -6.72 0.21 12.90
C HIS A 251 -6.30 -0.99 13.76
N ARG A 252 -6.94 -1.19 14.92
CA ARG A 252 -6.65 -2.34 15.80
C ARG A 252 -6.94 -3.68 15.13
N GLN A 253 -7.93 -3.78 14.25
CA GLN A 253 -8.22 -5.01 13.53
C GLN A 253 -7.21 -5.22 12.42
N TRP A 254 -7.07 -4.26 11.51
CA TRP A 254 -6.43 -4.51 10.22
C TRP A 254 -4.95 -4.14 10.15
N TYR A 255 -4.45 -3.20 10.96
CA TYR A 255 -3.05 -2.74 10.88
C TYR A 255 -2.11 -3.71 11.61
N SER A 256 -2.04 -4.94 11.12
CA SER A 256 -1.25 -6.05 11.64
C SER A 256 -0.02 -6.32 10.79
N SER A 257 1.14 -6.53 11.41
CA SER A 257 2.43 -6.71 10.74
C SER A 257 2.45 -7.87 9.72
N ASN A 258 1.70 -8.95 9.95
CA ASN A 258 1.67 -10.13 9.07
C ASN A 258 1.05 -9.88 7.69
N ILE A 259 0.30 -8.77 7.51
CA ILE A 259 -0.23 -8.34 6.21
C ILE A 259 0.49 -7.09 5.67
N MET A 260 1.58 -6.67 6.31
CA MET A 260 2.38 -5.52 5.91
C MET A 260 3.63 -5.94 5.13
N ALA A 261 4.01 -5.08 4.17
CA ALA A 261 5.29 -5.16 3.49
C ALA A 261 5.96 -3.79 3.47
N LEU A 262 7.22 -3.74 3.89
CA LEU A 262 8.06 -2.55 3.92
C LEU A 262 9.14 -2.64 2.85
N VAL A 263 9.44 -1.51 2.21
CA VAL A 263 10.65 -1.32 1.40
C VAL A 263 11.40 -0.11 1.97
N ALA A 264 12.71 -0.23 2.12
CA ALA A 264 13.59 0.88 2.50
C ALA A 264 14.77 0.97 1.53
N LEU A 265 15.05 2.18 1.05
CA LEU A 265 16.13 2.52 0.15
C LEU A 265 17.00 3.60 0.78
N GLY A 266 18.32 3.39 0.81
CA GLY A 266 19.26 4.35 1.39
C GLY A 266 20.67 4.21 0.80
N LYS A 267 21.57 5.10 1.23
CA LYS A 267 23.00 5.03 0.89
C LYS A 267 23.74 3.99 1.71
N GLU A 268 23.19 3.67 2.86
CA GLU A 268 23.73 2.76 3.85
C GLU A 268 23.82 1.35 3.29
N SER A 269 24.78 0.58 3.81
CA SER A 269 24.93 -0.84 3.49
C SER A 269 23.69 -1.63 3.92
N LEU A 270 23.52 -2.83 3.37
CA LEU A 270 22.40 -3.70 3.73
C LEU A 270 22.38 -4.04 5.24
N ASP A 271 23.54 -4.13 5.87
CA ASP A 271 23.66 -4.40 7.32
C ASP A 271 23.23 -3.17 8.15
N GLU A 272 23.65 -1.97 7.75
CA GLU A 272 23.21 -0.72 8.38
C GLU A 272 21.70 -0.52 8.20
N LEU A 273 21.16 -0.70 6.98
CA LEU A 273 19.71 -0.66 6.73
C LEU A 273 18.96 -1.69 7.59
N THR A 274 19.53 -2.88 7.80
CA THR A 274 18.95 -3.90 8.69
C THR A 274 18.90 -3.39 10.13
N GLN A 275 19.99 -2.79 10.64
CA GLN A 275 20.06 -2.23 11.99
C GLN A 275 19.12 -1.05 12.21
N MET A 276 18.89 -0.23 11.18
CA MET A 276 17.97 0.89 11.22
C MET A 276 16.50 0.45 11.23
N VAL A 277 16.14 -0.49 10.35
CA VAL A 277 14.74 -0.89 10.11
C VAL A 277 14.22 -1.89 11.15
N VAL A 278 15.00 -2.91 11.50
CA VAL A 278 14.51 -4.04 12.32
C VAL A 278 13.98 -3.60 13.69
N PRO A 279 14.67 -2.74 14.48
CA PRO A 279 14.17 -2.32 15.78
C PRO A 279 12.86 -1.53 15.70
N LEU A 280 12.69 -0.70 14.66
CA LEU A 280 11.53 0.16 14.49
C LEU A 280 10.27 -0.65 14.10
N PHE A 281 10.41 -1.54 13.11
CA PHE A 281 9.26 -2.23 12.54
C PHE A 281 8.95 -3.58 13.20
N SER A 282 9.86 -4.13 14.01
CA SER A 282 9.56 -5.27 14.88
C SER A 282 8.57 -4.92 15.99
N ALA A 283 8.45 -3.64 16.35
CA ALA A 283 7.48 -3.15 17.33
C ALA A 283 6.03 -3.16 16.81
N VAL A 284 5.82 -3.26 15.49
CA VAL A 284 4.46 -3.33 14.92
C VAL A 284 3.80 -4.65 15.35
N PRO A 285 2.61 -4.61 15.96
CA PRO A 285 1.98 -5.80 16.49
C PRO A 285 1.53 -6.78 15.40
N ASN A 286 1.82 -8.05 15.61
CA ASN A 286 1.23 -9.15 14.84
C ASN A 286 -0.06 -9.60 15.52
N ARG A 287 -1.20 -9.40 14.87
CA ARG A 287 -2.53 -9.81 15.32
C ARG A 287 -3.04 -11.07 14.62
N GLY A 288 -2.22 -11.70 13.78
CA GLY A 288 -2.56 -12.94 13.09
C GLY A 288 -3.77 -12.82 12.16
N VAL A 289 -4.02 -11.64 11.60
CA VAL A 289 -5.21 -11.42 10.76
C VAL A 289 -5.08 -12.12 9.42
N SER A 290 -6.21 -12.62 8.92
CA SER A 290 -6.28 -13.13 7.56
C SER A 290 -6.57 -11.98 6.61
N ARG A 291 -5.78 -11.87 5.54
CA ARG A 291 -6.03 -10.88 4.49
C ARG A 291 -7.42 -11.09 3.89
N PRO A 292 -8.21 -10.03 3.67
CA PRO A 292 -9.48 -10.13 2.93
C PRO A 292 -9.28 -10.73 1.53
N GLU A 293 -10.18 -11.63 1.14
CA GLU A 293 -10.22 -12.22 -0.19
C GLU A 293 -11.67 -12.26 -0.71
N TRP A 294 -11.86 -11.88 -1.97
CA TRP A 294 -13.15 -11.89 -2.64
C TRP A 294 -13.13 -12.98 -3.71
N ALA A 295 -13.69 -14.14 -3.36
CA ALA A 295 -13.73 -15.30 -4.25
C ALA A 295 -14.76 -15.15 -5.38
N GLN A 296 -15.84 -14.41 -5.11
CA GLN A 296 -16.90 -14.14 -6.09
C GLN A 296 -16.52 -12.92 -6.92
N HIS A 297 -16.86 -12.94 -8.21
CA HIS A 297 -16.68 -11.77 -9.07
C HIS A 297 -17.79 -10.75 -8.76
N PRO A 298 -17.51 -9.43 -8.72
CA PRO A 298 -18.53 -8.40 -8.49
C PRO A 298 -19.60 -8.28 -9.58
N TYR A 299 -19.41 -8.97 -10.71
CA TYR A 299 -20.34 -8.99 -11.84
C TYR A 299 -20.83 -10.41 -12.06
N GLY A 300 -22.02 -10.71 -11.56
CA GLY A 300 -22.75 -11.95 -11.80
C GLY A 300 -23.58 -11.88 -13.09
N PRO A 301 -24.39 -12.91 -13.39
CA PRO A 301 -25.20 -12.99 -14.60
C PRO A 301 -26.11 -11.76 -14.83
N ASP A 302 -26.61 -11.16 -13.75
CA ASP A 302 -27.51 -10.01 -13.79
C ASP A 302 -26.78 -8.69 -14.12
N GLN A 303 -25.46 -8.64 -13.93
CA GLN A 303 -24.63 -7.48 -14.25
C GLN A 303 -23.99 -7.56 -15.65
N LEU A 304 -24.24 -8.65 -16.40
CA LEU A 304 -23.69 -8.87 -17.74
C LEU A 304 -24.64 -8.41 -18.85
N LYS A 305 -24.08 -8.21 -20.06
CA LYS A 305 -24.83 -7.79 -21.26
C LYS A 305 -25.57 -6.45 -21.06
N VAL A 306 -24.99 -5.58 -20.24
CA VAL A 306 -25.50 -4.23 -19.99
C VAL A 306 -24.82 -3.25 -20.93
N LEU A 307 -25.61 -2.30 -21.46
CA LEU A 307 -25.12 -1.15 -22.20
C LEU A 307 -25.42 0.12 -21.40
N GLY A 308 -24.39 0.91 -21.10
CA GLY A 308 -24.52 2.19 -20.41
C GLY A 308 -24.21 3.36 -21.35
N HIS A 309 -25.07 4.38 -21.35
CA HIS A 309 -24.79 5.66 -21.98
C HIS A 309 -24.39 6.68 -20.92
N ILE A 310 -23.19 7.22 -21.04
CA ILE A 310 -22.59 8.09 -20.04
C ILE A 310 -22.43 9.48 -20.64
N VAL A 311 -22.96 10.50 -19.95
CA VAL A 311 -22.74 11.90 -20.31
C VAL A 311 -21.46 12.38 -19.60
N PRO A 312 -20.36 12.63 -20.33
CA PRO A 312 -19.13 13.14 -19.75
C PRO A 312 -19.26 14.62 -19.40
N VAL A 313 -18.40 15.10 -18.50
CA VAL A 313 -18.21 16.52 -18.19
C VAL A 313 -17.46 17.20 -19.33
N LYS A 314 -16.41 16.55 -19.84
CA LYS A 314 -15.64 17.03 -21.00
C LYS A 314 -16.28 16.56 -22.30
N ASP A 315 -16.06 17.31 -23.39
CA ASP A 315 -16.43 16.88 -24.73
C ASP A 315 -15.51 15.75 -25.23
N ASN A 316 -15.84 14.53 -24.80
CA ASN A 316 -15.08 13.32 -25.06
C ASN A 316 -16.00 12.23 -25.59
N ARG A 317 -15.48 11.42 -26.51
CA ARG A 317 -16.18 10.26 -27.06
C ARG A 317 -15.35 9.02 -26.79
N TYR A 318 -15.86 8.15 -25.92
CA TYR A 318 -15.22 6.90 -25.55
C TYR A 318 -16.21 5.74 -25.63
N MET A 319 -15.69 4.55 -25.94
CA MET A 319 -16.40 3.30 -25.79
C MET A 319 -15.61 2.42 -24.83
N TYR A 320 -16.26 1.95 -23.77
CA TYR A 320 -15.67 1.04 -22.80
C TYR A 320 -16.32 -0.34 -22.97
N MET A 321 -15.50 -1.37 -23.14
CA MET A 321 -15.92 -2.77 -23.14
C MET A 321 -15.21 -3.49 -22.00
N THR A 322 -15.99 -3.98 -21.03
CA THR A 322 -15.46 -4.65 -19.84
C THR A 322 -15.91 -6.11 -19.84
N PHE A 323 -14.95 -7.01 -19.68
CA PHE A 323 -15.19 -8.45 -19.57
C PHE A 323 -14.70 -8.93 -18.19
N PRO A 324 -15.59 -9.50 -17.35
CA PRO A 324 -15.18 -10.16 -16.12
C PRO A 324 -14.16 -11.27 -16.37
N THR A 325 -13.12 -11.33 -15.57
CA THR A 325 -12.10 -12.39 -15.65
C THR A 325 -11.79 -12.94 -14.27
N PRO A 326 -11.37 -14.21 -14.16
CA PRO A 326 -10.87 -14.73 -12.89
C PRO A 326 -9.59 -14.01 -12.47
N ASP A 327 -9.24 -14.09 -11.19
CA ASP A 327 -7.97 -13.56 -10.71
C ASP A 327 -6.77 -14.26 -11.37
N MET A 328 -6.04 -13.52 -12.20
CA MET A 328 -4.87 -13.98 -12.95
C MET A 328 -3.55 -13.86 -12.17
N ARG A 329 -3.54 -13.30 -10.94
CA ARG A 329 -2.30 -13.05 -10.17
C ARG A 329 -1.44 -14.30 -9.99
N LYS A 330 -2.05 -15.48 -9.82
CA LYS A 330 -1.34 -16.77 -9.69
C LYS A 330 -0.60 -17.19 -10.97
N HIS A 331 -0.97 -16.63 -12.12
CA HIS A 331 -0.41 -16.92 -13.44
C HIS A 331 0.63 -15.89 -13.90
N TYR A 332 1.23 -15.11 -12.98
CA TYR A 332 2.16 -14.03 -13.31
C TYR A 332 3.38 -14.42 -14.16
N ARG A 333 3.76 -15.72 -14.21
CA ARG A 333 4.88 -16.21 -15.04
C ARG A 333 4.48 -16.42 -16.50
N SER A 334 3.27 -16.89 -16.76
CA SER A 334 2.76 -17.08 -18.12
C SER A 334 2.02 -15.84 -18.64
N SER A 335 1.55 -14.97 -17.75
CA SER A 335 0.93 -13.67 -18.07
C SER A 335 -0.12 -13.75 -19.20
N PRO A 336 -1.11 -14.66 -19.14
CA PRO A 336 -2.06 -14.87 -20.23
C PRO A 336 -2.90 -13.61 -20.53
N GLY A 337 -3.24 -12.83 -19.50
CA GLY A 337 -3.93 -11.55 -19.66
C GLY A 337 -3.10 -10.53 -20.43
N ASP A 338 -1.80 -10.44 -20.15
CA ASP A 338 -0.89 -9.53 -20.86
C ASP A 338 -0.70 -9.96 -22.32
N TYR A 339 -0.64 -11.27 -22.58
CA TYR A 339 -0.58 -11.82 -23.93
C TYR A 339 -1.82 -11.44 -24.76
N LEU A 340 -3.02 -11.62 -24.21
CA LEU A 340 -4.26 -11.22 -24.88
C LEU A 340 -4.34 -9.70 -25.07
N ALA A 341 -3.95 -8.92 -24.05
CA ALA A 341 -3.91 -7.47 -24.14
C ALA A 341 -2.94 -6.99 -25.23
N HIS A 342 -1.79 -7.66 -25.39
CA HIS A 342 -0.84 -7.36 -26.45
C HIS A 342 -1.44 -7.60 -27.84
N LEU A 343 -2.20 -8.68 -28.04
CA LEU A 343 -2.84 -8.96 -29.33
C LEU A 343 -4.00 -8.01 -29.63
N ILE A 344 -4.90 -7.78 -28.66
CA ILE A 344 -6.06 -6.90 -28.82
C ILE A 344 -5.61 -5.44 -29.01
N GLY A 345 -4.62 -5.00 -28.24
CA GLY A 345 -4.05 -3.67 -28.30
C GLY A 345 -2.90 -3.52 -29.31
N HIS A 346 -2.67 -4.51 -30.17
CA HIS A 346 -1.66 -4.40 -31.22
C HIS A 346 -2.02 -3.25 -32.17
N GLU A 347 -1.04 -2.54 -32.72
CA GLU A 347 -1.27 -1.39 -33.63
C GLU A 347 -0.59 -1.56 -35.01
N GLY A 348 -0.03 -2.74 -35.26
CA GLY A 348 0.58 -3.06 -36.56
C GLY A 348 -0.43 -3.39 -37.67
N PRO A 349 0.07 -3.74 -38.87
CA PRO A 349 -0.78 -4.15 -39.99
C PRO A 349 -1.69 -5.33 -39.61
N ALA A 350 -2.96 -5.30 -40.04
CA ALA A 350 -4.03 -6.25 -39.68
C ALA A 350 -4.51 -6.23 -38.22
N ALA A 351 -4.13 -5.23 -37.41
CA ALA A 351 -4.66 -5.08 -36.06
C ALA A 351 -6.10 -4.53 -36.03
N CYS A 352 -6.87 -4.91 -35.01
CA CYS A 352 -8.22 -4.39 -34.75
C CYS A 352 -8.25 -2.88 -34.45
N SER A 353 -7.13 -2.29 -34.03
CA SER A 353 -7.00 -0.86 -33.70
C SER A 353 -6.79 0.04 -34.92
N ARG A 354 -6.54 -0.55 -36.11
CA ARG A 354 -6.25 0.19 -37.33
C ARG A 354 -7.55 0.37 -38.12
N ASN A 355 -8.05 1.61 -38.16
CA ASN A 355 -9.16 2.03 -39.01
C ASN A 355 -8.82 1.97 -40.50
#